data_AF-A0A5N5T3L5-F1
#
_entry.id   AF-A0A5N5T3L5-F1
#
_cell.length_a   1.000
_cell.length_b   1.000
_cell.length_c   1.000
_cell.angle_alpha   90.00
_cell.angle_beta   90.00
_cell.angle_gamma   90.00
#
_symmetry.space_group_name_H-M   'P 1'
#
loop_
_entity.id
_entity.type
_entity.pdbx_description
1 polymer ?
#
loop_
_entity_poly.entity_id
_entity_poly.type
_entity_poly.pdbx_seq_one_letter_code
_entity_poly.pdbx_strand_id
1 'polypeptide(L)'
;KDQKQQKLKKKVDDEDDDEDEESEKVEEEDEMSDETEEEAEEDENEDEELEESENEEDEEEDLEESENEEDEEEELEESENETSGEERHEESKIRDSNKIMKKAKEETKENKQEIKDLKPTDTVKSNIENLDEEIPYTFDVPNEYDDFWNLMENRTPSQVSTIIERMIKCNHPSLGGDNKTKVNNIFAYILQTLQNICSIEPESLRGDYHPFLYINPMVPHLYTLTQLNPNDCSSALNEVLDEKYEEYLGQKIKKYPYFDTFVFLKASGLLFPASDLHHVVMTRVLTFLAQILYESKVKCGRDIVSLLFTSGVLIEYLSQSRRFLGEVSNALNGILYLAISKKDVKNNLPITPPFKSFGPFSELLVLSQSCQSSNDDLPNLKLSLINEDICLNDKWKLKFISEALILLNKLCLLWEKLPAVRAIFLPTTKLVEHLPIQFYPDSVLNLIENLKMSIKNLPKQVPHLRKEETIVKTLKMIDPCINDGSFNSKKRGDKASQEKQRLLHKLKRERKGVKRELKRDAQFLARLQLKEVLEK
;
A
#
# COMPACT_ATOMS: atom_id res chain seq x y z
N LYS A 1 53.36 25.85 -25.01
CA LYS A 1 54.71 26.45 -25.15
C LYS A 1 55.56 25.66 -24.18
N ASP A 2 56.36 24.74 -24.69
CA ASP A 2 56.75 23.57 -23.93
C ASP A 2 58.25 23.46 -23.71
N GLN A 3 58.61 22.78 -22.62
CA GLN A 3 59.93 22.26 -22.27
C GLN A 3 61.07 23.30 -22.14
N LYS A 4 61.71 23.31 -20.95
CA LYS A 4 62.85 22.39 -20.74
C LYS A 4 63.18 22.20 -19.25
N GLN A 5 63.95 21.15 -18.99
CA GLN A 5 64.28 20.61 -17.67
C GLN A 5 65.49 21.33 -17.04
N GLN A 6 65.56 21.40 -15.70
CA GLN A 6 66.68 20.79 -14.95
C GLN A 6 66.40 20.63 -13.43
N LYS A 7 67.24 19.81 -12.79
CA LYS A 7 67.13 19.21 -11.44
C LYS A 7 67.50 20.24 -10.33
N LEU A 8 67.15 20.08 -9.05
CA LEU A 8 67.64 19.04 -8.11
C LEU A 8 66.76 18.85 -6.85
N LYS A 9 67.02 17.76 -6.10
CA LYS A 9 66.34 17.38 -4.83
C LYS A 9 67.17 17.75 -3.60
N LYS A 10 66.51 18.02 -2.45
CA LYS A 10 66.65 17.19 -1.22
C LYS A 10 65.76 17.66 -0.04
N LYS A 11 65.03 16.68 0.51
CA LYS A 11 64.57 16.53 1.90
C LYS A 11 63.56 17.56 2.47
N VAL A 12 62.60 17.23 3.33
CA VAL A 12 62.05 16.02 4.03
C VAL A 12 61.86 16.42 5.49
N ASP A 13 60.67 16.36 6.09
CA ASP A 13 59.31 16.35 5.48
C ASP A 13 58.39 17.43 6.13
N ASP A 14 57.64 17.34 7.24
CA ASP A 14 57.23 16.24 8.16
C ASP A 14 55.85 16.60 8.85
N GLU A 15 54.79 15.80 8.64
CA GLU A 15 53.55 15.50 9.45
C GLU A 15 52.46 16.56 9.85
N ASP A 16 51.25 16.04 10.18
CA ASP A 16 49.97 16.70 10.53
C ASP A 16 49.65 16.60 12.06
N ASP A 17 48.71 17.42 12.60
CA ASP A 17 47.59 16.97 13.48
C ASP A 17 46.72 18.12 14.07
N ASP A 18 45.41 17.83 14.09
CA ASP A 18 44.23 18.23 14.90
C ASP A 18 44.12 19.40 15.93
N GLU A 19 42.85 19.83 16.02
CA GLU A 19 42.04 20.31 17.18
C GLU A 19 42.26 21.68 17.90
N ASP A 20 41.15 22.45 17.90
CA ASP A 20 40.41 22.97 19.08
C ASP A 20 40.28 24.48 19.44
N GLU A 21 39.14 24.74 20.11
CA GLU A 21 38.70 25.84 21.01
C GLU A 21 38.51 27.31 20.52
N GLU A 22 37.27 27.79 20.74
CA GLU A 22 36.88 29.10 21.37
C GLU A 22 37.30 30.47 20.78
N SER A 23 36.66 31.62 21.11
CA SER A 23 35.28 31.95 21.54
C SER A 23 35.07 33.49 21.42
N GLU A 24 33.83 33.97 21.60
CA GLU A 24 33.46 35.39 21.84
C GLU A 24 33.84 36.47 20.78
N LYS A 25 33.33 37.70 20.75
CA LYS A 25 32.02 38.38 20.95
C LYS A 25 32.29 39.88 20.60
N VAL A 26 31.45 40.84 21.06
CA VAL A 26 31.48 42.31 20.79
C VAL A 26 30.80 42.70 19.45
N GLU A 27 29.67 43.42 19.35
CA GLU A 27 29.17 44.69 19.98
C GLU A 27 29.76 45.94 19.25
N GLU A 28 29.06 47.06 18.95
CA GLU A 28 27.73 47.61 19.30
C GLU A 28 27.28 48.73 18.29
N GLU A 29 25.98 49.09 18.28
CA GLU A 29 25.31 50.42 18.01
C GLU A 29 25.60 51.30 16.75
N ASP A 30 24.69 52.15 16.19
CA ASP A 30 23.22 52.09 15.97
C ASP A 30 22.81 52.77 14.61
N GLU A 31 21.99 53.83 14.37
CA GLU A 31 21.32 54.91 15.14
C GLU A 31 19.89 55.26 14.58
N MET A 32 18.84 55.00 15.37
CA MET A 32 17.40 55.43 15.43
C MET A 32 16.69 56.46 14.48
N SER A 33 15.34 56.31 14.41
CA SER A 33 14.22 57.32 14.52
C SER A 33 13.13 57.37 13.41
N ASP A 34 11.88 57.83 13.62
CA ASP A 34 10.83 57.53 14.66
C ASP A 34 9.42 58.07 14.21
N GLU A 35 8.42 58.13 15.12
CA GLU A 35 7.09 58.82 15.08
C GLU A 35 5.93 58.11 14.32
N THR A 36 4.96 57.41 14.97
CA THR A 36 3.71 57.81 15.74
C THR A 36 2.44 58.00 14.84
N GLU A 37 1.16 57.92 15.27
CA GLU A 37 0.48 57.86 16.60
C GLU A 37 -0.97 57.26 16.52
N GLU A 38 -1.72 57.25 17.65
CA GLU A 38 -3.20 57.10 17.90
C GLU A 38 -3.72 55.86 18.71
N GLU A 39 -4.85 56.05 19.42
CA GLU A 39 -5.32 55.34 20.65
C GLU A 39 -6.78 54.76 20.49
N ALA A 40 -7.64 54.37 21.46
CA ALA A 40 -7.73 54.44 22.95
C ALA A 40 -8.77 53.40 23.53
N GLU A 41 -9.03 53.44 24.86
CA GLU A 41 -10.17 52.85 25.65
C GLU A 41 -10.22 51.30 25.81
N GLU A 42 -10.31 50.63 26.99
CA GLU A 42 -11.02 50.77 28.31
C GLU A 42 -12.30 49.89 28.43
N ASP A 43 -12.71 49.26 29.56
CA ASP A 43 -12.01 48.74 30.78
C ASP A 43 -12.96 47.82 31.64
N GLU A 44 -12.55 47.48 32.88
CA GLU A 44 -13.30 47.19 34.15
C GLU A 44 -13.62 45.74 34.65
N ASN A 45 -13.34 45.58 35.97
CA ASN A 45 -13.82 44.68 37.06
C ASN A 45 -12.84 43.58 37.52
N GLU A 46 -12.14 43.62 38.68
CA GLU A 46 -12.52 43.80 40.14
C GLU A 46 -13.25 42.58 40.78
N ASP A 47 -13.07 42.17 42.06
CA ASP A 47 -11.93 41.99 43.02
C ASP A 47 -12.44 41.14 44.25
N GLU A 48 -11.82 40.85 45.42
CA GLU A 48 -10.57 41.22 46.17
C GLU A 48 -9.70 39.93 46.39
N GLU A 49 -9.05 39.45 47.49
CA GLU A 49 -8.80 39.66 48.96
C GLU A 49 -7.55 38.73 49.25
N LEU A 50 -6.49 38.92 50.08
CA LEU A 50 -6.11 39.67 51.32
C LEU A 50 -6.62 39.01 52.64
N GLU A 51 -5.86 38.79 53.73
CA GLU A 51 -4.42 38.86 54.15
C GLU A 51 -4.03 37.52 54.88
N GLU A 52 -2.78 37.07 55.05
CA GLU A 52 -1.77 37.39 56.11
C GLU A 52 -2.32 37.64 57.55
N SER A 53 -1.72 37.20 58.69
CA SER A 53 -0.46 36.45 58.95
C SER A 53 -0.36 35.85 60.39
N GLU A 54 0.57 34.90 60.59
CA GLU A 54 1.44 34.68 61.79
C GLU A 54 1.02 33.96 63.11
N ASN A 55 2.07 33.39 63.72
CA ASN A 55 2.35 32.98 65.12
C ASN A 55 1.90 31.61 65.73
N GLU A 56 2.91 30.74 65.80
CA GLU A 56 3.39 29.88 66.92
C GLU A 56 2.65 29.87 68.27
N GLU A 57 2.47 28.68 68.87
CA GLU A 57 3.06 28.31 70.18
C GLU A 57 3.04 26.76 70.40
N ASP A 58 3.53 26.28 71.56
CA ASP A 58 4.06 24.92 71.82
C ASP A 58 3.13 23.99 72.67
N GLU A 59 3.69 22.87 73.18
CA GLU A 59 3.14 21.88 74.16
C GLU A 59 2.15 20.84 73.57
N GLU A 60 2.40 19.52 73.55
CA GLU A 60 2.77 18.48 74.55
C GLU A 60 1.58 17.90 75.36
N GLU A 61 1.72 16.62 75.77
CA GLU A 61 0.79 15.81 76.60
C GLU A 61 -0.61 15.45 75.99
N ASP A 62 -1.19 14.25 76.19
CA ASP A 62 -0.60 12.97 76.65
C ASP A 62 -1.39 11.74 76.12
N LEU A 63 -0.99 10.55 76.58
CA LEU A 63 -1.58 9.21 76.45
C LEU A 63 -3.10 9.11 76.68
N GLU A 64 -3.76 8.26 75.88
CA GLU A 64 -4.72 7.28 76.43
C GLU A 64 -4.40 5.88 75.88
N GLU A 65 -4.33 4.90 76.79
CA GLU A 65 -4.27 3.46 76.46
C GLU A 65 -5.68 2.88 76.57
N SER A 66 -6.08 2.03 75.62
CA SER A 66 -7.23 1.14 75.79
C SER A 66 -6.91 -0.26 75.24
N GLU A 67 -6.48 -1.13 76.14
CA GLU A 67 -6.54 -2.58 75.91
C GLU A 67 -7.99 -3.03 75.98
N ASN A 68 -8.40 -3.92 75.07
CA ASN A 68 -9.35 -4.99 75.37
C ASN A 68 -9.24 -6.10 74.30
N GLU A 69 -9.59 -7.31 74.71
CA GLU A 69 -9.33 -8.57 74.02
C GLU A 69 -10.63 -9.19 73.45
N GLU A 70 -10.51 -10.38 72.86
CA GLU A 70 -11.58 -11.31 72.43
C GLU A 70 -12.42 -10.80 71.23
N ASP A 71 -12.20 -11.30 70.00
CA ASP A 71 -12.50 -12.65 69.46
C ASP A 71 -14.01 -12.92 69.27
N GLU A 72 -14.45 -13.06 68.01
CA GLU A 72 -15.08 -14.29 67.53
C GLU A 72 -15.13 -14.33 65.98
N GLU A 73 -15.40 -15.51 65.42
CA GLU A 73 -15.04 -15.95 64.06
C GLU A 73 -16.06 -15.57 62.97
N GLU A 74 -15.59 -15.32 61.73
CA GLU A 74 -16.32 -15.72 60.51
C GLU A 74 -15.34 -16.33 59.48
N GLU A 75 -15.71 -17.47 58.91
CA GLU A 75 -14.90 -18.21 57.93
C GLU A 75 -15.07 -17.64 56.51
N LEU A 76 -13.99 -17.58 55.72
CA LEU A 76 -14.05 -17.37 54.27
C LEU A 76 -13.12 -18.34 53.54
N GLU A 77 -13.68 -19.08 52.58
CA GLU A 77 -12.99 -20.11 51.80
C GLU A 77 -12.00 -19.53 50.77
N GLU A 78 -11.02 -20.35 50.36
CA GLU A 78 -9.93 -19.96 49.46
C GLU A 78 -10.43 -19.66 48.03
N SER A 79 -9.86 -18.63 47.40
CA SER A 79 -10.10 -18.31 45.99
C SER A 79 -8.97 -18.78 45.09
N GLU A 80 -9.24 -19.77 44.23
CA GLU A 80 -8.54 -19.92 42.94
C GLU A 80 -9.58 -20.07 41.82
N ASN A 81 -9.46 -19.25 40.78
CA ASN A 81 -10.43 -19.15 39.69
C ASN A 81 -9.69 -19.04 38.34
N GLU A 82 -9.04 -20.14 37.94
CA GLU A 82 -8.40 -20.23 36.63
C GLU A 82 -9.44 -20.36 35.50
N THR A 83 -9.46 -19.37 34.60
CA THR A 83 -10.43 -19.27 33.53
C THR A 83 -10.00 -20.03 32.26
N SER A 84 -10.35 -21.33 32.21
CA SER A 84 -10.21 -22.15 31.00
C SER A 84 -11.17 -21.68 29.89
N GLY A 85 -10.63 -21.04 28.84
CA GLY A 85 -11.40 -20.61 27.67
C GLY A 85 -11.61 -21.73 26.64
N GLU A 86 -12.85 -22.18 26.44
CA GLU A 86 -13.21 -23.06 25.31
C GLU A 86 -13.26 -22.29 23.97
N GLU A 87 -12.29 -22.48 23.08
CA GLU A 87 -12.43 -22.10 21.67
C GLU A 87 -13.31 -23.11 20.92
N ARG A 88 -14.52 -22.69 20.53
CA ARG A 88 -15.44 -23.53 19.73
C ARG A 88 -15.33 -23.22 18.24
N HIS A 89 -14.54 -24.02 17.53
CA HIS A 89 -14.56 -24.08 16.06
C HIS A 89 -15.79 -24.85 15.55
N GLU A 90 -16.69 -24.17 14.83
CA GLU A 90 -17.78 -24.82 14.08
C GLU A 90 -17.34 -25.24 12.65
N GLU A 91 -16.84 -26.46 12.50
CA GLU A 91 -16.61 -27.04 11.15
C GLU A 91 -17.92 -27.58 10.53
N SER A 92 -18.43 -26.88 9.51
CA SER A 92 -19.64 -27.25 8.77
C SER A 92 -19.35 -27.94 7.42
N LYS A 93 -18.84 -29.18 7.50
CA LYS A 93 -19.04 -30.31 6.56
C LYS A 93 -19.32 -29.96 5.08
N ILE A 94 -18.31 -30.08 4.22
CA ILE A 94 -18.50 -30.44 2.80
C ILE A 94 -17.95 -31.86 2.57
N ARG A 95 -18.66 -32.66 1.76
CA ARG A 95 -18.48 -34.11 1.65
C ARG A 95 -17.88 -34.56 0.33
N ASP A 96 -17.03 -35.59 0.41
CA ASP A 96 -16.86 -36.70 -0.54
C ASP A 96 -16.91 -36.41 -2.06
N SER A 97 -15.75 -36.44 -2.72
CA SER A 97 -15.64 -36.97 -4.10
C SER A 97 -14.29 -37.63 -4.43
N ASN A 98 -13.64 -38.31 -3.46
CA ASN A 98 -12.38 -39.03 -3.69
C ASN A 98 -12.52 -40.55 -3.45
N LYS A 99 -13.03 -41.29 -4.44
CA LYS A 99 -13.28 -42.75 -4.37
C LYS A 99 -13.03 -43.55 -5.67
N ILE A 100 -11.85 -43.42 -6.30
CA ILE A 100 -11.27 -44.53 -7.10
C ILE A 100 -9.76 -44.65 -6.80
N MET A 101 -9.39 -45.34 -5.71
CA MET A 101 -8.08 -46.02 -5.58
C MET A 101 -8.03 -46.94 -4.34
N LYS A 102 -8.56 -48.17 -4.48
CA LYS A 102 -8.22 -49.36 -3.64
C LYS A 102 -8.97 -50.62 -4.11
N LYS A 103 -8.33 -51.41 -4.96
CA LYS A 103 -8.54 -52.85 -5.21
C LYS A 103 -7.35 -53.37 -6.04
N ALA A 104 -7.11 -54.70 -6.02
CA ALA A 104 -6.02 -55.40 -6.72
C ALA A 104 -4.58 -55.20 -6.18
N LYS A 105 -4.40 -55.50 -4.89
CA LYS A 105 -3.33 -56.37 -4.36
C LYS A 105 -4.01 -57.35 -3.38
N GLU A 106 -3.61 -58.60 -3.18
CA GLU A 106 -2.71 -59.50 -3.93
C GLU A 106 -3.55 -60.53 -4.79
N GLU A 107 -3.08 -61.65 -5.37
CA GLU A 107 -1.80 -62.37 -5.36
C GLU A 107 -1.63 -63.27 -6.60
N THR A 108 -0.43 -63.35 -7.19
CA THR A 108 0.19 -64.59 -7.75
C THR A 108 1.63 -64.31 -8.21
N LYS A 109 2.42 -65.38 -8.39
CA LYS A 109 3.90 -65.34 -8.52
C LYS A 109 4.39 -65.69 -9.94
N GLU A 110 5.69 -65.51 -10.11
CA GLU A 110 6.55 -66.13 -11.12
C GLU A 110 6.34 -65.72 -12.60
N ASN A 111 7.18 -64.78 -13.04
CA ASN A 111 8.28 -65.20 -13.89
C ASN A 111 9.53 -64.31 -13.76
N LYS A 112 10.71 -64.90 -13.99
CA LYS A 112 11.99 -64.17 -14.13
C LYS A 112 12.33 -64.09 -15.60
N GLN A 113 12.69 -62.91 -16.09
CA GLN A 113 13.55 -62.77 -17.28
C GLN A 113 14.38 -61.48 -17.20
N GLU A 114 15.44 -61.43 -18.01
CA GLU A 114 16.64 -60.62 -17.73
C GLU A 114 16.49 -59.15 -18.11
N ILE A 115 16.86 -58.25 -17.19
CA ILE A 115 17.27 -56.89 -17.55
C ILE A 115 18.72 -56.98 -18.06
N LYS A 116 19.00 -56.35 -19.21
CA LYS A 116 20.36 -56.12 -19.71
C LYS A 116 20.60 -54.63 -19.87
N ASP A 117 21.73 -54.16 -19.37
CA ASP A 117 22.12 -52.75 -19.43
C ASP A 117 22.35 -52.28 -20.87
N LEU A 118 21.78 -51.13 -21.22
CA LEU A 118 22.35 -50.23 -22.22
C LEU A 118 22.31 -48.81 -21.67
N LYS A 119 23.38 -48.05 -21.96
CA LYS A 119 23.61 -46.68 -21.48
C LYS A 119 23.02 -45.64 -22.44
N PRO A 120 22.77 -44.40 -21.98
CA PRO A 120 22.15 -43.36 -22.80
C PRO A 120 23.11 -42.82 -23.88
N THR A 121 22.54 -42.50 -25.05
CA THR A 121 23.14 -41.67 -26.11
C THR A 121 22.04 -40.91 -26.85
N ASP A 122 22.39 -39.75 -27.37
CA ASP A 122 21.49 -38.74 -27.95
C ASP A 122 20.83 -39.17 -29.27
N THR A 123 19.53 -38.93 -29.42
CA THR A 123 18.89 -38.60 -30.71
C THR A 123 17.66 -37.71 -30.51
N VAL A 124 17.86 -36.39 -30.35
CA VAL A 124 16.79 -35.41 -30.64
C VAL A 124 16.89 -35.02 -32.12
N LYS A 125 16.00 -35.58 -32.96
CA LYS A 125 15.55 -34.99 -34.25
C LYS A 125 14.45 -35.81 -34.92
N SER A 126 13.68 -35.12 -35.77
CA SER A 126 12.67 -35.63 -36.71
C SER A 126 11.61 -36.59 -36.15
N ASN A 127 10.51 -36.00 -35.67
CA ASN A 127 9.15 -36.40 -36.05
C ASN A 127 8.21 -35.22 -35.72
N ILE A 128 7.89 -34.40 -36.74
CA ILE A 128 6.89 -33.32 -36.67
C ILE A 128 6.10 -33.35 -37.98
N GLU A 129 5.19 -34.32 -38.13
CA GLU A 129 4.31 -34.39 -39.31
C GLU A 129 3.00 -35.17 -39.10
N ASN A 130 2.38 -35.06 -37.91
CA ASN A 130 0.96 -35.43 -37.67
C ASN A 130 0.35 -34.47 -36.62
N LEU A 131 -0.51 -33.54 -37.03
CA LEU A 131 -0.98 -32.45 -36.14
C LEU A 131 -2.13 -32.82 -35.18
N ASP A 132 -2.58 -34.09 -35.19
CA ASP A 132 -3.54 -34.66 -34.23
C ASP A 132 -2.87 -35.59 -33.19
N GLU A 133 -1.53 -35.67 -33.14
CA GLU A 133 -0.81 -36.53 -32.18
C GLU A 133 -1.13 -36.21 -30.71
N GLU A 134 -1.27 -37.28 -29.92
CA GLU A 134 -1.65 -37.22 -28.51
C GLU A 134 -0.67 -36.38 -27.71
N ILE A 135 -1.16 -35.29 -27.09
CA ILE A 135 -0.36 -34.49 -26.15
C ILE A 135 0.15 -35.44 -25.04
N PRO A 136 1.46 -35.48 -24.74
CA PRO A 136 1.99 -36.28 -23.63
C PRO A 136 1.29 -36.01 -22.30
N TYR A 137 1.04 -37.05 -21.51
CA TYR A 137 0.43 -36.90 -20.18
C TYR A 137 1.40 -36.36 -19.13
N THR A 138 2.70 -36.44 -19.39
CA THR A 138 3.78 -35.99 -18.51
C THR A 138 4.69 -35.02 -19.25
N PHE A 139 5.03 -33.90 -18.60
CA PHE A 139 6.01 -32.92 -19.08
C PHE A 139 6.98 -32.56 -17.95
N ASP A 140 8.28 -32.58 -18.26
CA ASP A 140 9.27 -31.79 -17.52
C ASP A 140 9.19 -30.32 -17.98
N VAL A 141 9.73 -29.41 -17.16
CA VAL A 141 9.92 -28.01 -17.55
C VAL A 141 11.25 -27.89 -18.31
N PRO A 142 11.29 -27.24 -19.49
CA PRO A 142 12.53 -26.94 -20.18
C PRO A 142 13.48 -26.05 -19.37
N ASN A 143 14.78 -26.09 -19.71
CA ASN A 143 15.78 -25.23 -19.09
C ASN A 143 15.91 -23.86 -19.79
N GLU A 144 15.54 -23.79 -21.07
CA GLU A 144 15.66 -22.62 -21.94
C GLU A 144 14.30 -22.26 -22.54
N TYR A 145 14.08 -20.98 -22.85
CA TYR A 145 12.80 -20.49 -23.39
C TYR A 145 12.50 -21.06 -24.79
N ASP A 146 13.52 -21.19 -25.63
CA ASP A 146 13.35 -21.64 -27.01
C ASP A 146 12.77 -23.07 -27.07
N ASP A 147 13.21 -23.96 -26.18
CA ASP A 147 12.62 -25.30 -25.99
C ASP A 147 11.15 -25.24 -25.55
N PHE A 148 10.79 -24.28 -24.68
CA PHE A 148 9.40 -24.06 -24.25
C PHE A 148 8.52 -23.54 -25.39
N TRP A 149 9.04 -22.62 -26.22
CA TRP A 149 8.36 -22.14 -27.42
C TRP A 149 8.15 -23.26 -28.45
N ASN A 150 9.19 -24.08 -28.70
CA ASN A 150 9.14 -25.22 -29.61
C ASN A 150 8.07 -26.28 -29.22
N LEU A 151 7.70 -26.39 -27.93
CA LEU A 151 6.59 -27.25 -27.48
C LEU A 151 5.20 -26.67 -27.81
N MET A 152 5.10 -25.35 -27.96
CA MET A 152 3.84 -24.62 -28.24
C MET A 152 3.65 -24.28 -29.72
N GLU A 153 4.73 -24.26 -30.50
CA GLU A 153 4.67 -23.99 -31.93
C GLU A 153 3.74 -24.99 -32.67
N ASN A 154 3.01 -24.47 -33.64
CA ASN A 154 1.99 -25.15 -34.44
C ASN A 154 0.81 -25.77 -33.64
N ARG A 155 0.70 -25.50 -32.33
CA ARG A 155 -0.43 -25.93 -31.49
C ARG A 155 -1.55 -24.88 -31.43
N THR A 156 -2.77 -25.34 -31.21
CA THR A 156 -3.96 -24.47 -31.02
C THR A 156 -4.03 -23.92 -29.58
N PRO A 157 -4.79 -22.84 -29.31
CA PRO A 157 -4.88 -22.25 -27.96
C PRO A 157 -5.33 -23.24 -26.87
N SER A 158 -6.20 -24.20 -27.21
CA SER A 158 -6.64 -25.25 -26.28
C SER A 158 -5.54 -26.29 -26.00
N GLN A 159 -4.75 -26.66 -27.02
CA GLN A 159 -3.63 -27.59 -26.86
C GLN A 159 -2.51 -26.94 -26.03
N VAL A 160 -2.18 -25.67 -26.28
CA VAL A 160 -1.19 -24.91 -25.49
C VAL A 160 -1.60 -24.83 -24.02
N SER A 161 -2.86 -24.47 -23.73
CA SER A 161 -3.38 -24.45 -22.36
C SER A 161 -3.30 -25.82 -21.69
N THR A 162 -3.55 -26.90 -22.43
CA THR A 162 -3.44 -28.30 -21.92
C THR A 162 -1.99 -28.69 -21.63
N ILE A 163 -1.02 -28.25 -22.44
CA ILE A 163 0.42 -28.48 -22.21
C ILE A 163 0.86 -27.79 -20.92
N ILE A 164 0.52 -26.50 -20.76
CA ILE A 164 0.84 -25.72 -19.55
C ILE A 164 0.21 -26.37 -18.31
N GLU A 165 -1.08 -26.73 -18.36
CA GLU A 165 -1.78 -27.36 -17.23
C GLU A 165 -1.09 -28.65 -16.76
N ARG A 166 -0.67 -29.49 -17.70
CA ARG A 166 0.04 -30.74 -17.41
C ARG A 166 1.46 -30.48 -16.90
N MET A 167 2.18 -29.53 -17.48
CA MET A 167 3.52 -29.13 -17.03
C MET A 167 3.50 -28.62 -15.58
N ILE A 168 2.52 -27.79 -15.20
CA ILE A 168 2.33 -27.33 -13.81
C ILE A 168 2.00 -28.51 -12.88
N LYS A 169 1.11 -29.42 -13.29
CA LYS A 169 0.71 -30.58 -12.48
C LYS A 169 1.85 -31.58 -12.25
N CYS A 170 2.67 -31.85 -13.28
CA CYS A 170 3.81 -32.75 -13.17
C CYS A 170 4.96 -32.18 -12.33
N ASN A 171 5.09 -30.86 -12.26
CA ASN A 171 6.17 -30.17 -11.55
C ASN A 171 5.66 -29.40 -10.33
N HIS A 172 4.56 -29.84 -9.72
CA HIS A 172 3.95 -29.17 -8.57
C HIS A 172 4.92 -29.13 -7.36
N PRO A 173 5.01 -28.03 -6.59
CA PRO A 173 6.01 -27.90 -5.51
C PRO A 173 5.91 -28.97 -4.43
N SER A 174 4.70 -29.46 -4.13
CA SER A 174 4.47 -30.54 -3.16
C SER A 174 5.06 -31.90 -3.54
N LEU A 175 5.56 -32.08 -4.77
CA LEU A 175 6.26 -33.30 -5.19
C LEU A 175 7.76 -33.27 -4.80
N GLY A 176 8.27 -32.14 -4.31
CA GLY A 176 9.64 -31.98 -3.83
C GLY A 176 10.68 -31.73 -4.93
N GLY A 177 11.96 -31.73 -4.52
CA GLY A 177 13.09 -31.38 -5.40
C GLY A 177 13.03 -29.93 -5.90
N ASP A 178 13.67 -29.68 -7.04
CA ASP A 178 13.77 -28.34 -7.66
C ASP A 178 12.46 -27.89 -8.35
N ASN A 179 11.33 -28.51 -8.03
CA ASN A 179 10.03 -28.16 -8.59
C ASN A 179 9.61 -26.71 -8.27
N LYS A 180 10.10 -26.11 -7.17
CA LYS A 180 9.82 -24.69 -6.88
C LYS A 180 10.43 -23.76 -7.93
N THR A 181 11.69 -23.97 -8.34
CA THR A 181 12.35 -23.13 -9.35
C THR A 181 11.78 -23.42 -10.74
N LYS A 182 11.53 -24.70 -11.08
CA LYS A 182 10.78 -25.10 -12.29
C LYS A 182 9.46 -24.34 -12.44
N VAL A 183 8.65 -24.24 -11.37
CA VAL A 183 7.38 -23.50 -11.36
C VAL A 183 7.56 -22.00 -11.67
N ASN A 184 8.61 -21.38 -11.14
CA ASN A 184 8.94 -19.98 -11.45
C ASN A 184 9.40 -19.82 -12.91
N ASN A 185 10.15 -20.77 -13.46
CA ASN A 185 10.53 -20.78 -14.87
C ASN A 185 9.29 -20.87 -15.78
N ILE A 186 8.31 -21.73 -15.47
CA ILE A 186 7.03 -21.76 -16.22
C ILE A 186 6.37 -20.37 -16.21
N PHE A 187 6.32 -19.68 -15.06
CA PHE A 187 5.73 -18.35 -14.97
C PHE A 187 6.47 -17.33 -15.86
N ALA A 188 7.80 -17.29 -15.79
CA ALA A 188 8.63 -16.43 -16.62
C ALA A 188 8.45 -16.73 -18.12
N TYR A 189 8.46 -18.00 -18.54
CA TYR A 189 8.27 -18.37 -19.94
C TYR A 189 6.87 -18.02 -20.46
N ILE A 190 5.82 -18.11 -19.64
CA ILE A 190 4.48 -17.65 -20.04
C ILE A 190 4.46 -16.12 -20.18
N LEU A 191 5.10 -15.35 -19.29
CA LEU A 191 5.22 -13.89 -19.45
C LEU A 191 5.97 -13.52 -20.73
N GLN A 192 7.09 -14.20 -21.04
CA GLN A 192 7.84 -13.99 -22.28
C GLN A 192 7.02 -14.39 -23.53
N THR A 193 6.25 -15.49 -23.45
CA THR A 193 5.31 -15.88 -24.51
C THR A 193 4.24 -14.81 -24.72
N LEU A 194 3.70 -14.22 -23.65
CA LEU A 194 2.75 -13.10 -23.73
C LEU A 194 3.38 -11.86 -24.40
N GLN A 195 4.64 -11.53 -24.10
CA GLN A 195 5.35 -10.43 -24.78
C GLN A 195 5.44 -10.68 -26.29
N ASN A 196 5.87 -11.87 -26.71
CA ASN A 196 6.05 -12.23 -28.13
C ASN A 196 4.72 -12.17 -28.92
N ILE A 197 3.63 -12.74 -28.38
CA ILE A 197 2.32 -12.77 -29.06
C ILE A 197 1.52 -11.45 -28.98
N CYS A 198 1.93 -10.50 -28.13
CA CYS A 198 1.27 -9.19 -27.96
C CYS A 198 2.05 -8.01 -28.57
N SER A 199 3.25 -8.28 -29.10
CA SER A 199 4.16 -7.30 -29.70
C SER A 199 3.53 -6.54 -30.88
N ILE A 200 4.23 -5.49 -31.36
CA ILE A 200 3.80 -4.69 -32.52
C ILE A 200 3.73 -5.54 -33.79
N GLU A 201 4.65 -6.50 -33.94
CA GLU A 201 4.70 -7.49 -35.01
C GLU A 201 4.53 -8.88 -34.37
N PRO A 202 3.29 -9.25 -33.96
CA PRO A 202 3.07 -10.32 -33.00
C PRO A 202 3.38 -11.70 -33.59
N GLU A 203 4.24 -12.45 -32.90
CA GLU A 203 4.60 -13.80 -33.30
C GLU A 203 3.38 -14.72 -33.18
N SER A 204 3.06 -15.44 -34.26
CA SER A 204 1.96 -16.40 -34.24
C SER A 204 2.48 -17.82 -34.03
N LEU A 205 2.12 -18.40 -32.89
CA LEU A 205 2.34 -19.82 -32.57
C LEU A 205 1.75 -20.75 -33.64
N ARG A 206 0.72 -20.33 -34.39
CA ARG A 206 0.18 -21.07 -35.54
C ARG A 206 -0.55 -20.12 -36.48
N GLY A 207 -0.10 -20.03 -37.74
CA GLY A 207 -0.59 -19.05 -38.73
C GLY A 207 -2.10 -19.00 -38.98
N ASP A 208 -2.85 -20.08 -38.73
CA ASP A 208 -4.31 -20.12 -38.82
C ASP A 208 -5.03 -19.27 -37.73
N TYR A 209 -4.34 -18.94 -36.64
CA TYR A 209 -4.92 -18.33 -35.44
C TYR A 209 -4.37 -16.92 -35.19
N HIS A 210 -5.26 -16.01 -34.77
CA HIS A 210 -4.86 -14.69 -34.31
C HIS A 210 -4.12 -14.80 -32.95
N PRO A 211 -2.90 -14.24 -32.79
CA PRO A 211 -2.06 -14.46 -31.59
C PRO A 211 -2.76 -14.17 -30.25
N PHE A 212 -3.63 -13.15 -30.20
CA PHE A 212 -4.31 -12.79 -28.95
C PHE A 212 -5.32 -13.85 -28.45
N LEU A 213 -5.67 -14.86 -29.25
CA LEU A 213 -6.52 -15.98 -28.82
C LEU A 213 -5.86 -16.90 -27.79
N TYR A 214 -4.52 -16.87 -27.68
CA TYR A 214 -3.75 -17.66 -26.73
C TYR A 214 -3.70 -17.03 -25.32
N ILE A 215 -4.04 -15.75 -25.18
CA ILE A 215 -3.98 -15.01 -23.89
C ILE A 215 -5.01 -15.55 -22.89
N ASN A 216 -6.27 -15.66 -23.30
CA ASN A 216 -7.35 -16.11 -22.40
C ASN A 216 -7.14 -17.54 -21.86
N PRO A 217 -6.60 -18.50 -22.62
CA PRO A 217 -6.20 -19.82 -22.09
C PRO A 217 -4.86 -19.87 -21.33
N MET A 218 -4.05 -18.80 -21.32
CA MET A 218 -2.78 -18.71 -20.57
C MET A 218 -2.93 -18.02 -19.21
N VAL A 219 -3.69 -16.93 -19.12
CA VAL A 219 -3.82 -16.14 -17.88
C VAL A 219 -4.33 -16.94 -16.66
N PRO A 220 -5.25 -17.92 -16.76
CA PRO A 220 -5.63 -18.78 -15.64
C PRO A 220 -4.47 -19.62 -15.08
N HIS A 221 -3.49 -19.97 -15.92
CA HIS A 221 -2.29 -20.67 -15.47
C HIS A 221 -1.33 -19.74 -14.75
N LEU A 222 -1.18 -18.48 -15.20
CA LEU A 222 -0.47 -17.45 -14.42
C LEU A 222 -1.10 -17.25 -13.04
N TYR A 223 -2.44 -17.22 -12.93
CA TYR A 223 -3.12 -17.15 -11.63
C TYR A 223 -2.84 -18.38 -10.76
N THR A 224 -2.87 -19.58 -11.36
CA THR A 224 -2.54 -20.83 -10.65
C THR A 224 -1.10 -20.79 -10.12
N LEU A 225 -0.16 -20.27 -10.90
CA LEU A 225 1.25 -20.11 -10.51
C LEU A 225 1.45 -19.08 -9.39
N THR A 226 0.72 -17.94 -9.40
CA THR A 226 0.79 -16.98 -8.29
C THR A 226 0.23 -17.53 -6.98
N GLN A 227 -0.70 -18.50 -7.01
CA GLN A 227 -1.13 -19.20 -5.79
C GLN A 227 -0.07 -20.19 -5.26
N LEU A 228 0.84 -20.67 -6.11
CA LEU A 228 1.91 -21.62 -5.71
C LEU A 228 3.14 -20.91 -5.15
N ASN A 229 3.61 -19.84 -5.82
CA ASN A 229 4.76 -19.04 -5.39
C ASN A 229 4.46 -17.52 -5.49
N PRO A 230 3.68 -16.92 -4.57
CA PRO A 230 3.25 -15.53 -4.68
C PRO A 230 4.42 -14.54 -4.78
N ASN A 231 5.43 -14.69 -3.91
CA ASN A 231 6.57 -13.77 -3.83
C ASN A 231 7.39 -13.79 -5.12
N ASP A 232 7.86 -14.97 -5.52
CA ASP A 232 8.73 -15.17 -6.68
C ASP A 232 8.03 -14.73 -7.98
N CYS A 233 6.75 -15.08 -8.16
CA CYS A 233 5.96 -14.62 -9.30
C CYS A 233 5.73 -13.11 -9.28
N SER A 234 5.60 -12.49 -8.09
CA SER A 234 5.51 -11.03 -7.99
C SER A 234 6.82 -10.33 -8.34
N SER A 235 7.99 -10.94 -8.10
CA SER A 235 9.29 -10.41 -8.55
C SER A 235 9.37 -10.44 -10.08
N ALA A 236 9.16 -11.61 -10.70
CA ALA A 236 9.23 -11.78 -12.14
C ALA A 236 8.25 -10.87 -12.92
N LEU A 237 7.04 -10.65 -12.39
CA LEU A 237 6.10 -9.69 -12.98
C LEU A 237 6.53 -8.23 -12.75
N ASN A 238 7.13 -7.90 -11.60
CA ASN A 238 7.67 -6.56 -11.35
C ASN A 238 8.85 -6.23 -12.28
N GLU A 239 9.73 -7.20 -12.56
CA GLU A 239 10.85 -7.06 -13.50
C GLU A 239 10.37 -6.71 -14.91
N VAL A 240 9.34 -7.40 -15.42
CA VAL A 240 8.68 -7.06 -16.71
C VAL A 240 7.99 -5.70 -16.66
N LEU A 241 7.31 -5.36 -15.56
CA LEU A 241 6.66 -4.05 -15.41
C LEU A 241 7.67 -2.89 -15.37
N ASP A 242 8.85 -3.11 -14.77
CA ASP A 242 9.93 -2.14 -14.71
C ASP A 242 10.61 -1.94 -16.08
N GLU A 243 10.81 -3.00 -16.86
CA GLU A 243 11.26 -2.88 -18.26
C GLU A 243 10.30 -1.98 -19.08
N LYS A 244 8.99 -2.24 -19.00
CA LYS A 244 7.97 -1.45 -19.71
C LYS A 244 7.83 -0.02 -19.18
N TYR A 245 8.07 0.19 -17.90
CA TYR A 245 8.08 1.51 -17.30
C TYR A 245 9.30 2.33 -17.75
N GLU A 246 10.50 1.74 -17.75
CA GLU A 246 11.71 2.41 -18.25
C GLU A 246 11.69 2.65 -19.77
N GLU A 247 11.11 1.74 -20.57
CA GLU A 247 10.86 1.99 -21.99
C GLU A 247 9.99 3.25 -22.19
N TYR A 248 8.91 3.35 -21.41
CA TYR A 248 8.03 4.52 -21.40
C TYR A 248 8.73 5.79 -20.87
N LEU A 249 9.58 5.70 -19.84
CA LEU A 249 10.39 6.81 -19.34
C LEU A 249 11.40 7.31 -20.37
N GLY A 250 12.05 6.42 -21.12
CA GLY A 250 12.97 6.75 -22.21
C GLY A 250 12.34 7.55 -23.37
N GLN A 251 11.01 7.53 -23.51
CA GLN A 251 10.32 8.29 -24.56
C GLN A 251 10.42 9.81 -24.34
N LYS A 252 11.16 10.50 -25.23
CA LYS A 252 11.24 11.98 -25.31
C LYS A 252 9.89 12.67 -25.54
N ILE A 253 8.92 11.95 -26.10
CA ILE A 253 7.54 12.39 -26.27
C ILE A 253 6.66 11.22 -25.87
N LYS A 254 6.05 11.28 -24.68
CA LYS A 254 5.14 10.24 -24.18
C LYS A 254 4.01 9.97 -25.19
N LYS A 255 3.91 8.70 -25.59
CA LYS A 255 2.82 8.12 -26.36
C LYS A 255 2.14 7.05 -25.51
N TYR A 256 0.89 6.74 -25.83
CA TYR A 256 0.27 5.52 -25.34
C TYR A 256 1.10 4.30 -25.77
N PRO A 257 1.42 3.35 -24.86
CA PRO A 257 2.09 2.10 -25.20
C PRO A 257 1.35 1.27 -26.26
N TYR A 258 1.98 0.16 -26.65
CA TYR A 258 1.34 -0.89 -27.46
C TYR A 258 0.78 -1.99 -26.57
N PHE A 259 0.13 -2.98 -27.18
CA PHE A 259 -0.61 -3.99 -26.45
C PHE A 259 0.27 -4.91 -25.59
N ASP A 260 1.54 -5.07 -25.96
CA ASP A 260 2.55 -5.79 -25.18
C ASP A 260 2.78 -5.21 -23.78
N THR A 261 2.62 -3.90 -23.60
CA THR A 261 2.61 -3.28 -22.26
C THR A 261 1.24 -3.46 -21.59
N PHE A 262 0.16 -3.24 -22.34
CA PHE A 262 -1.20 -3.27 -21.80
C PHE A 262 -1.67 -4.68 -21.36
N VAL A 263 -1.14 -5.75 -21.94
CA VAL A 263 -1.47 -7.12 -21.53
C VAL A 263 -1.01 -7.39 -20.09
N PHE A 264 0.22 -6.99 -19.71
CA PHE A 264 0.71 -7.16 -18.33
C PHE A 264 -0.01 -6.24 -17.35
N LEU A 265 -0.27 -4.98 -17.73
CA LEU A 265 -1.04 -4.04 -16.90
C LEU A 265 -2.46 -4.57 -16.63
N LYS A 266 -3.12 -5.18 -17.62
CA LYS A 266 -4.45 -5.78 -17.47
C LYS A 266 -4.44 -7.12 -16.74
N ALA A 267 -3.43 -7.96 -16.98
CA ALA A 267 -3.28 -9.25 -16.32
C ALA A 267 -2.98 -9.09 -14.83
N SER A 268 -2.21 -8.06 -14.44
CA SER A 268 -1.84 -7.80 -13.04
C SER A 268 -3.04 -7.79 -12.10
N GLY A 269 -4.12 -7.06 -12.43
CA GLY A 269 -5.35 -7.04 -11.63
C GLY A 269 -6.32 -8.21 -11.85
N LEU A 270 -5.90 -9.23 -12.61
CA LEU A 270 -6.50 -10.58 -12.59
C LEU A 270 -5.69 -11.55 -11.71
N LEU A 271 -4.40 -11.23 -11.47
CA LEU A 271 -3.48 -12.01 -10.64
C LEU A 271 -3.46 -11.55 -9.18
N PHE A 272 -3.72 -10.26 -8.92
CA PHE A 272 -3.54 -9.60 -7.63
C PHE A 272 -4.71 -8.64 -7.29
N PRO A 273 -5.05 -8.45 -6.00
CA PRO A 273 -6.15 -7.58 -5.58
C PRO A 273 -5.86 -6.09 -5.82
N ALA A 274 -6.79 -5.39 -6.48
CA ALA A 274 -6.74 -3.94 -6.70
C ALA A 274 -7.34 -3.11 -5.55
N SER A 275 -7.88 -3.76 -4.51
CA SER A 275 -8.59 -3.14 -3.39
C SER A 275 -7.70 -2.43 -2.38
N ASP A 276 -6.44 -2.86 -2.27
CA ASP A 276 -5.64 -2.68 -1.05
C ASP A 276 -5.00 -1.30 -0.99
N LEU A 277 -4.68 -0.80 0.21
CA LEU A 277 -4.14 0.56 0.37
C LEU A 277 -2.77 0.70 -0.29
N HIS A 278 -1.91 -0.31 -0.07
CA HIS A 278 -0.62 -0.46 -0.70
C HIS A 278 -0.42 -1.95 -1.03
N HIS A 279 -0.02 -2.25 -2.27
CA HIS A 279 0.23 -3.60 -2.74
C HIS A 279 1.41 -3.60 -3.71
N VAL A 280 2.38 -4.48 -3.49
CA VAL A 280 3.70 -4.51 -4.16
C VAL A 280 3.60 -4.38 -5.68
N VAL A 281 2.74 -5.18 -6.35
CA VAL A 281 2.46 -5.04 -7.79
C VAL A 281 1.43 -3.95 -8.08
N MET A 282 0.18 -4.09 -7.59
CA MET A 282 -0.95 -3.27 -8.03
C MET A 282 -0.83 -1.77 -7.78
N THR A 283 -0.11 -1.32 -6.74
CA THR A 283 0.14 0.13 -6.56
C THR A 283 1.01 0.71 -7.68
N ARG A 284 2.00 -0.05 -8.18
CA ARG A 284 2.85 0.36 -9.31
C ARG A 284 2.03 0.42 -10.60
N VAL A 285 1.23 -0.61 -10.85
CA VAL A 285 0.32 -0.72 -12.01
C VAL A 285 -0.68 0.43 -12.07
N LEU A 286 -1.32 0.79 -10.94
CA LEU A 286 -2.26 1.91 -10.86
C LEU A 286 -1.56 3.25 -11.15
N THR A 287 -0.38 3.50 -10.57
CA THR A 287 0.40 4.72 -10.83
C THR A 287 0.84 4.83 -12.28
N PHE A 288 1.33 3.74 -12.90
CA PHE A 288 1.75 3.73 -14.30
C PHE A 288 0.56 3.98 -15.25
N LEU A 289 -0.59 3.32 -15.03
CA LEU A 289 -1.82 3.58 -15.79
C LEU A 289 -2.28 5.05 -15.65
N ALA A 290 -2.17 5.66 -14.47
CA ALA A 290 -2.50 7.07 -14.26
C ALA A 290 -1.53 8.01 -14.99
N GLN A 291 -0.23 7.73 -14.94
CA GLN A 291 0.80 8.51 -15.63
C GLN A 291 0.65 8.42 -17.16
N ILE A 292 0.30 7.25 -17.69
CA ILE A 292 -0.03 7.07 -19.12
C ILE A 292 -1.14 8.04 -19.52
N LEU A 293 -2.26 8.14 -18.77
CA LEU A 293 -3.34 9.09 -19.06
C LEU A 293 -2.90 10.57 -18.97
N TYR A 294 -2.06 10.92 -18.00
CA TYR A 294 -1.65 12.30 -17.75
C TYR A 294 -0.66 12.84 -18.78
N GLU A 295 0.32 12.05 -19.22
CA GLU A 295 1.39 12.55 -20.11
C GLU A 295 1.18 12.20 -21.59
N SER A 296 0.48 11.10 -21.91
CA SER A 296 0.45 10.56 -23.27
C SER A 296 -0.39 11.39 -24.23
N LYS A 297 0.24 11.88 -25.30
CA LYS A 297 -0.38 12.82 -26.25
C LYS A 297 -1.23 12.07 -27.28
N VAL A 298 -2.54 12.29 -27.24
CA VAL A 298 -3.51 11.82 -28.25
C VAL A 298 -3.27 12.53 -29.59
N LYS A 299 -3.11 11.75 -30.68
CA LYS A 299 -2.93 12.26 -32.05
C LYS A 299 -3.75 11.50 -33.10
N CYS A 300 -3.94 10.19 -32.93
CA CYS A 300 -4.71 9.33 -33.86
C CYS A 300 -5.75 8.47 -33.12
N GLY A 301 -6.57 7.72 -33.87
CA GLY A 301 -7.60 6.86 -33.29
C GLY A 301 -7.05 5.75 -32.37
N ARG A 302 -5.87 5.21 -32.68
CA ARG A 302 -5.16 4.22 -31.84
C ARG A 302 -4.92 4.76 -30.43
N ASP A 303 -4.44 6.01 -30.31
CA ASP A 303 -4.21 6.65 -29.01
C ASP A 303 -5.51 6.82 -28.21
N ILE A 304 -6.65 7.04 -28.90
CA ILE A 304 -7.97 7.16 -28.26
C ILE A 304 -8.49 5.81 -27.79
N VAL A 305 -8.26 4.73 -28.55
CA VAL A 305 -8.53 3.35 -28.07
C VAL A 305 -7.69 3.05 -26.85
N SER A 306 -6.39 3.34 -26.87
CA SER A 306 -5.50 3.12 -25.72
C SER A 306 -5.94 3.93 -24.49
N LEU A 307 -6.37 5.18 -24.67
CA LEU A 307 -6.93 6.03 -23.60
C LEU A 307 -8.22 5.45 -23.02
N LEU A 308 -9.17 5.05 -23.88
CA LEU A 308 -10.43 4.44 -23.45
C LEU A 308 -10.21 3.10 -22.73
N PHE A 309 -9.28 2.28 -23.21
CA PHE A 309 -8.87 1.04 -22.56
C PHE A 309 -8.25 1.30 -21.19
N THR A 310 -7.24 2.18 -21.11
CA THR A 310 -6.59 2.59 -19.85
C THR A 310 -7.61 3.11 -18.84
N SER A 311 -8.55 3.94 -19.30
CA SER A 311 -9.65 4.48 -18.47
C SER A 311 -10.60 3.39 -17.99
N GLY A 312 -10.95 2.43 -18.85
CA GLY A 312 -11.79 1.29 -18.51
C GLY A 312 -11.15 0.39 -17.45
N VAL A 313 -9.86 0.06 -17.61
CA VAL A 313 -9.08 -0.74 -16.66
C VAL A 313 -8.96 -0.03 -15.30
N LEU A 314 -8.72 1.28 -15.29
CA LEU A 314 -8.70 2.05 -14.05
C LEU A 314 -10.08 2.08 -13.36
N ILE A 315 -11.17 2.25 -14.10
CA ILE A 315 -12.54 2.18 -13.54
C ILE A 315 -12.84 0.79 -12.94
N GLU A 316 -12.35 -0.27 -13.57
CA GLU A 316 -12.48 -1.64 -13.08
C GLU A 316 -11.71 -1.85 -11.76
N TYR A 317 -10.44 -1.43 -11.70
CA TYR A 317 -9.58 -1.57 -10.51
C TYR A 317 -10.03 -0.66 -9.36
N LEU A 318 -10.58 0.51 -9.66
CA LEU A 318 -11.15 1.43 -8.66
C LEU A 318 -12.56 1.01 -8.21
N SER A 319 -13.21 0.03 -8.83
CA SER A 319 -14.63 -0.30 -8.59
C SER A 319 -14.94 -0.67 -7.14
N GLN A 320 -14.06 -1.43 -6.48
CA GLN A 320 -14.20 -1.87 -5.10
C GLN A 320 -13.65 -0.84 -4.10
N SER A 321 -12.48 -0.26 -4.38
CA SER A 321 -11.80 0.69 -3.48
C SER A 321 -12.39 2.11 -3.52
N ARG A 322 -13.13 2.45 -4.59
CA ARG A 322 -13.81 3.74 -4.86
C ARG A 322 -12.92 4.98 -4.73
N ARG A 323 -11.60 4.85 -4.85
CA ARG A 323 -10.67 5.97 -4.71
C ARG A 323 -10.86 6.97 -5.84
N PHE A 324 -10.54 8.23 -5.54
CA PHE A 324 -10.51 9.29 -6.53
C PHE A 324 -9.21 9.18 -7.36
N LEU A 325 -9.34 9.34 -8.68
CA LEU A 325 -8.22 9.38 -9.63
C LEU A 325 -8.60 10.35 -10.76
N GLY A 326 -8.15 11.61 -10.65
CA GLY A 326 -8.61 12.71 -11.48
C GLY A 326 -8.26 12.57 -12.96
N GLU A 327 -7.18 11.84 -13.24
CA GLU A 327 -6.61 11.53 -14.55
C GLU A 327 -7.65 10.87 -15.46
N VAL A 328 -8.48 9.96 -14.93
CA VAL A 328 -9.55 9.28 -15.69
C VAL A 328 -10.65 10.26 -16.10
N SER A 329 -11.04 11.16 -15.18
CA SER A 329 -12.01 12.23 -15.49
C SER A 329 -11.45 13.19 -16.54
N ASN A 330 -10.19 13.60 -16.36
CA ASN A 330 -9.50 14.50 -17.29
C ASN A 330 -9.36 13.90 -18.69
N ALA A 331 -9.00 12.63 -18.80
CA ALA A 331 -8.83 11.92 -20.07
C ALA A 331 -10.15 11.79 -20.84
N LEU A 332 -11.24 11.41 -20.17
CA LEU A 332 -12.57 11.26 -20.79
C LEU A 332 -13.21 12.62 -21.12
N ASN A 333 -13.04 13.64 -20.25
CA ASN A 333 -13.39 15.02 -20.58
C ASN A 333 -12.59 15.55 -21.77
N GLY A 334 -11.32 15.13 -21.92
CA GLY A 334 -10.50 15.42 -23.09
C GLY A 334 -11.08 14.85 -24.39
N ILE A 335 -11.63 13.62 -24.38
CA ILE A 335 -12.36 13.08 -25.54
C ILE A 335 -13.58 13.93 -25.90
N LEU A 336 -14.37 14.37 -24.91
CA LEU A 336 -15.49 15.28 -25.16
C LEU A 336 -15.01 16.64 -25.71
N TYR A 337 -13.89 17.17 -25.19
CA TYR A 337 -13.27 18.39 -25.70
C TYR A 337 -12.86 18.27 -27.17
N LEU A 338 -12.31 17.12 -27.59
CA LEU A 338 -11.90 16.87 -28.99
C LEU A 338 -13.07 16.81 -29.97
N ALA A 339 -14.30 16.59 -29.50
CA ALA A 339 -15.52 16.53 -30.31
C ALA A 339 -16.18 17.90 -30.56
N ILE A 340 -15.72 18.95 -29.89
CA ILE A 340 -16.32 20.30 -29.95
C ILE A 340 -15.52 21.18 -30.92
N SER A 341 -16.18 21.68 -31.98
CA SER A 341 -15.64 22.70 -32.89
C SER A 341 -15.27 23.99 -32.14
N LYS A 342 -14.07 24.52 -32.35
CA LYS A 342 -13.59 25.74 -31.68
C LYS A 342 -14.10 27.01 -32.36
N LYS A 343 -14.62 26.91 -33.58
CA LYS A 343 -15.20 28.04 -34.35
C LYS A 343 -16.47 28.58 -33.70
N ASP A 344 -17.23 27.70 -33.05
CA ASP A 344 -18.57 27.98 -32.52
C ASP A 344 -18.55 28.36 -31.03
N VAL A 345 -17.38 28.29 -30.38
CA VAL A 345 -17.20 28.45 -28.93
C VAL A 345 -16.51 29.77 -28.61
N LYS A 346 -17.24 30.68 -27.94
CA LYS A 346 -16.74 32.00 -27.50
C LYS A 346 -16.13 32.01 -26.09
N ASN A 347 -16.31 30.93 -25.33
CA ASN A 347 -15.92 30.83 -23.92
C ASN A 347 -14.73 29.88 -23.76
N ASN A 348 -13.87 30.12 -22.76
CA ASN A 348 -12.82 29.16 -22.37
C ASN A 348 -13.46 27.90 -21.77
N LEU A 349 -13.61 26.87 -22.59
CA LEU A 349 -14.00 25.52 -22.16
C LEU A 349 -12.92 24.91 -21.24
N PRO A 350 -13.32 24.10 -20.24
CA PRO A 350 -12.36 23.44 -19.37
C PRO A 350 -11.53 22.43 -20.18
N ILE A 351 -10.21 22.46 -19.98
CA ILE A 351 -9.26 21.58 -20.62
C ILE A 351 -8.10 21.30 -19.66
N THR A 352 -7.65 20.06 -19.62
CA THR A 352 -6.50 19.61 -18.82
C THR A 352 -5.44 19.03 -19.76
N PRO A 353 -4.12 19.21 -19.50
CA PRO A 353 -3.08 18.41 -20.16
C PRO A 353 -3.38 16.90 -20.08
N PRO A 354 -2.99 16.10 -21.09
CA PRO A 354 -2.08 16.43 -22.20
C PRO A 354 -2.79 17.08 -23.42
N PHE A 355 -4.09 17.34 -23.34
CA PHE A 355 -4.88 17.97 -24.40
C PHE A 355 -4.52 19.45 -24.62
N LYS A 356 -4.84 19.97 -25.79
CA LYS A 356 -4.56 21.36 -26.18
C LYS A 356 -5.76 22.02 -26.84
N SER A 357 -5.93 23.32 -26.59
CA SER A 357 -6.98 24.15 -27.18
C SER A 357 -6.71 24.55 -28.63
N PHE A 358 -5.49 24.33 -29.13
CA PHE A 358 -5.04 24.67 -30.47
C PHE A 358 -4.12 23.58 -31.07
N GLY A 359 -4.07 23.54 -32.40
CA GLY A 359 -3.24 22.63 -33.19
C GLY A 359 -4.06 21.65 -34.04
N PRO A 360 -3.43 20.86 -34.92
CA PRO A 360 -4.14 19.97 -35.86
C PRO A 360 -4.93 18.85 -35.16
N PHE A 361 -4.65 18.58 -33.89
CA PHE A 361 -5.29 17.52 -33.11
C PHE A 361 -6.36 18.05 -32.11
N SER A 362 -6.62 19.36 -32.01
CA SER A 362 -7.59 19.90 -31.02
C SER A 362 -9.06 19.74 -31.41
N GLU A 363 -9.34 19.35 -32.66
CA GLU A 363 -10.67 19.10 -33.25
C GLU A 363 -10.80 17.66 -33.80
N LEU A 364 -9.96 16.73 -33.31
CA LEU A 364 -9.76 15.38 -33.87
C LEU A 364 -11.04 14.53 -33.98
N LEU A 365 -12.05 14.80 -33.12
CA LEU A 365 -13.32 14.09 -33.08
C LEU A 365 -14.52 14.93 -33.56
N VAL A 366 -14.29 16.12 -34.10
CA VAL A 366 -15.35 16.91 -34.72
C VAL A 366 -15.88 16.17 -35.97
N LEU A 367 -17.19 15.94 -36.00
CA LEU A 367 -17.87 15.30 -37.13
C LEU A 367 -17.83 16.19 -38.37
N SER A 368 -17.72 15.58 -39.54
CA SER A 368 -17.78 16.27 -40.83
C SER A 368 -19.19 16.33 -41.40
N GLN A 369 -20.08 15.38 -41.03
CA GLN A 369 -21.48 15.35 -41.44
C GLN A 369 -22.40 14.89 -40.29
N SER A 370 -23.72 15.12 -40.41
CA SER A 370 -24.71 14.52 -39.50
C SER A 370 -24.76 13.01 -39.74
N CYS A 371 -24.53 12.21 -38.71
CA CYS A 371 -24.30 10.77 -38.85
C CYS A 371 -25.40 9.97 -38.13
N GLN A 372 -26.54 9.80 -38.81
CA GLN A 372 -27.74 9.06 -38.36
C GLN A 372 -27.56 7.52 -38.35
N SER A 373 -26.37 7.03 -37.98
CA SER A 373 -26.08 5.60 -37.86
C SER A 373 -26.71 5.02 -36.59
N SER A 374 -27.28 3.81 -36.67
CA SER A 374 -27.76 3.08 -35.49
C SER A 374 -26.59 2.63 -34.59
N ASN A 375 -26.87 2.16 -33.37
CA ASN A 375 -25.80 1.61 -32.52
C ASN A 375 -25.14 0.35 -33.12
N ASP A 376 -25.89 -0.45 -33.88
CA ASP A 376 -25.39 -1.68 -34.51
C ASP A 376 -24.56 -1.37 -35.77
N ASP A 377 -24.69 -0.15 -36.32
CA ASP A 377 -23.88 0.39 -37.40
C ASP A 377 -22.50 0.89 -36.96
N LEU A 378 -22.27 1.08 -35.65
CA LEU A 378 -21.01 1.60 -35.11
C LEU A 378 -19.94 0.49 -35.02
N PRO A 379 -18.65 0.82 -35.24
CA PRO A 379 -17.59 -0.16 -35.12
C PRO A 379 -17.43 -0.65 -33.68
N ASN A 380 -17.14 -1.95 -33.51
CA ASN A 380 -16.89 -2.52 -32.19
C ASN A 380 -15.43 -2.27 -31.75
N LEU A 381 -15.23 -1.91 -30.49
CA LEU A 381 -13.91 -1.73 -29.89
C LEU A 381 -13.32 -3.09 -29.53
N LYS A 382 -12.33 -3.54 -30.32
CA LYS A 382 -11.53 -4.73 -30.06
C LYS A 382 -10.16 -4.36 -29.51
N LEU A 383 -9.55 -5.30 -28.78
CA LEU A 383 -8.25 -5.11 -28.14
C LEU A 383 -7.08 -5.06 -29.15
N SER A 384 -7.24 -5.67 -30.33
CA SER A 384 -6.28 -5.61 -31.45
C SER A 384 -6.00 -4.18 -31.94
N LEU A 385 -7.00 -3.30 -31.83
CA LEU A 385 -6.97 -1.91 -32.28
C LEU A 385 -5.93 -1.02 -31.55
N ILE A 386 -5.27 -1.53 -30.51
CA ILE A 386 -4.15 -0.85 -29.83
C ILE A 386 -2.85 -0.91 -30.66
N ASN A 387 -2.71 -1.94 -31.51
CA ASN A 387 -1.57 -2.11 -32.43
C ASN A 387 -1.91 -1.70 -33.89
N GLU A 388 -3.20 -1.51 -34.22
CA GLU A 388 -3.66 -1.12 -35.57
C GLU A 388 -3.75 0.41 -35.77
N ASP A 389 -3.41 0.91 -36.96
CA ASP A 389 -3.57 2.33 -37.32
C ASP A 389 -5.02 2.65 -37.76
N ILE A 390 -5.78 3.32 -36.89
CA ILE A 390 -7.21 3.57 -37.09
C ILE A 390 -7.47 4.85 -37.91
N CYS A 391 -8.01 4.70 -39.12
CA CYS A 391 -8.49 5.81 -39.94
C CYS A 391 -9.79 6.42 -39.38
N LEU A 392 -9.78 7.74 -39.11
CA LEU A 392 -10.83 8.45 -38.36
C LEU A 392 -12.06 8.85 -39.19
N ASN A 393 -12.88 7.86 -39.53
CA ASN A 393 -14.22 8.08 -40.09
C ASN A 393 -15.21 8.57 -39.01
N ASP A 394 -16.27 9.29 -39.42
CA ASP A 394 -17.27 9.84 -38.49
C ASP A 394 -17.97 8.77 -37.62
N LYS A 395 -18.14 7.53 -38.12
CA LYS A 395 -18.58 6.36 -37.32
C LYS A 395 -17.61 6.02 -36.16
N TRP A 396 -16.29 6.10 -36.39
CA TRP A 396 -15.29 5.91 -35.32
C TRP A 396 -15.34 7.05 -34.30
N LYS A 397 -15.47 8.31 -34.76
CA LYS A 397 -15.61 9.46 -33.87
C LYS A 397 -16.81 9.31 -32.93
N LEU A 398 -17.98 8.96 -33.49
CA LEU A 398 -19.18 8.66 -32.68
C LEU A 398 -18.94 7.53 -31.68
N LYS A 399 -18.25 6.44 -32.06
CA LYS A 399 -17.96 5.33 -31.13
C LYS A 399 -17.06 5.77 -29.97
N PHE A 400 -16.02 6.57 -30.21
CA PHE A 400 -15.17 7.06 -29.13
C PHE A 400 -15.92 8.02 -28.19
N ILE A 401 -16.79 8.88 -28.74
CA ILE A 401 -17.65 9.77 -27.95
C ILE A 401 -18.64 8.95 -27.10
N SER A 402 -19.31 7.94 -27.69
CA SER A 402 -20.28 7.11 -26.98
C SER A 402 -19.64 6.29 -25.86
N GLU A 403 -18.45 5.74 -26.08
CA GLU A 403 -17.70 5.01 -25.04
C GLU A 403 -17.25 5.95 -23.92
N ALA A 404 -16.77 7.16 -24.24
CA ALA A 404 -16.40 8.13 -23.21
C ALA A 404 -17.59 8.57 -22.34
N LEU A 405 -18.78 8.75 -22.93
CA LEU A 405 -20.02 9.01 -22.19
C LEU A 405 -20.41 7.83 -21.28
N ILE A 406 -20.26 6.59 -21.75
CA ILE A 406 -20.51 5.37 -20.96
C ILE A 406 -19.53 5.28 -19.77
N LEU A 407 -18.23 5.54 -19.99
CA LEU A 407 -17.22 5.51 -18.93
C LEU A 407 -17.40 6.65 -17.92
N LEU A 408 -17.74 7.86 -18.37
CA LEU A 408 -18.08 8.99 -17.48
C LEU A 408 -19.33 8.70 -16.64
N ASN A 409 -20.34 8.04 -17.20
CA ASN A 409 -21.52 7.63 -16.44
C ASN A 409 -21.18 6.56 -15.39
N LYS A 410 -20.28 5.61 -15.70
CA LYS A 410 -19.74 4.66 -14.70
C LYS A 410 -18.97 5.38 -13.58
N LEU A 411 -18.13 6.36 -13.90
CA LEU A 411 -17.44 7.19 -12.89
C LEU A 411 -18.42 7.96 -12.00
N CYS A 412 -19.51 8.49 -12.56
CA CYS A 412 -20.53 9.23 -11.83
C CYS A 412 -21.19 8.37 -10.72
N LEU A 413 -21.39 7.07 -11.00
CA LEU A 413 -21.91 6.10 -10.03
C LEU A 413 -20.82 5.61 -9.05
N LEU A 414 -19.58 5.46 -9.51
CA LEU A 414 -18.45 5.03 -8.69
C LEU A 414 -18.16 6.04 -7.56
N TRP A 415 -18.07 7.32 -7.93
CA TRP A 415 -17.69 8.43 -7.08
C TRP A 415 -18.88 9.16 -6.43
N GLU A 416 -20.10 8.63 -6.52
CA GLU A 416 -21.32 9.19 -5.92
C GLU A 416 -21.12 9.65 -4.46
N LYS A 417 -20.36 8.89 -3.68
CA LYS A 417 -20.09 9.14 -2.26
C LYS A 417 -18.97 10.16 -1.96
N LEU A 418 -18.27 10.71 -2.96
CA LEU A 418 -17.21 11.69 -2.73
C LEU A 418 -17.79 13.06 -2.33
N PRO A 419 -17.34 13.73 -1.24
CA PRO A 419 -17.87 15.02 -0.82
C PRO A 419 -17.82 16.12 -1.89
N ALA A 420 -16.82 16.06 -2.78
CA ALA A 420 -16.59 17.00 -3.87
C ALA A 420 -17.16 16.56 -5.23
N VAL A 421 -17.98 15.50 -5.30
CA VAL A 421 -18.40 14.88 -6.58
C VAL A 421 -19.03 15.86 -7.58
N ARG A 422 -19.82 16.84 -7.11
CA ARG A 422 -20.39 17.89 -7.98
C ARG A 422 -19.36 18.86 -8.56
N ALA A 423 -18.26 19.12 -7.86
CA ALA A 423 -17.16 19.92 -8.39
C ALA A 423 -16.33 19.11 -9.41
N ILE A 424 -16.13 17.81 -9.16
CA ILE A 424 -15.40 16.89 -10.05
C ILE A 424 -16.08 16.76 -11.43
N PHE A 425 -17.42 16.80 -11.49
CA PHE A 425 -18.18 16.72 -12.75
C PHE A 425 -18.57 18.07 -13.37
N LEU A 426 -18.24 19.21 -12.73
CA LEU A 426 -18.48 20.55 -13.29
C LEU A 426 -17.75 20.81 -14.63
N PRO A 427 -16.54 20.27 -14.90
CA PRO A 427 -15.96 20.30 -16.24
C PRO A 427 -16.80 19.52 -17.26
N THR A 428 -17.29 18.34 -16.87
CA THR A 428 -18.08 17.45 -17.72
C THR A 428 -19.40 18.07 -18.14
N THR A 429 -20.15 18.72 -17.25
CA THR A 429 -21.43 19.37 -17.61
C THR A 429 -21.21 20.46 -18.66
N LYS A 430 -20.22 21.32 -18.47
CA LYS A 430 -19.87 22.40 -19.42
C LYS A 430 -19.48 21.86 -20.80
N LEU A 431 -18.72 20.77 -20.86
CA LEU A 431 -18.35 20.15 -22.13
C LEU A 431 -19.58 19.54 -22.82
N VAL A 432 -20.41 18.83 -22.06
CA VAL A 432 -21.62 18.16 -22.54
C VAL A 432 -22.72 19.14 -23.00
N GLU A 433 -22.74 20.36 -22.47
CA GLU A 433 -23.57 21.48 -22.94
C GLU A 433 -23.11 22.05 -24.29
N HIS A 434 -21.82 21.93 -24.63
CA HIS A 434 -21.23 22.44 -25.86
C HIS A 434 -20.98 21.38 -26.95
N LEU A 435 -21.41 20.12 -26.75
CA LEU A 435 -21.36 19.08 -27.79
C LEU A 435 -22.31 19.41 -28.96
N PRO A 436 -21.93 19.17 -30.22
CA PRO A 436 -22.75 19.47 -31.41
C PRO A 436 -23.85 18.42 -31.63
N ILE A 437 -24.82 18.38 -30.71
CA ILE A 437 -26.00 17.49 -30.63
C ILE A 437 -26.68 17.25 -31.99
N GLN A 438 -26.80 18.28 -32.83
CA GLN A 438 -27.42 18.25 -34.17
C GLN A 438 -26.79 17.26 -35.18
N PHE A 439 -25.57 16.77 -34.93
CA PHE A 439 -24.89 15.81 -35.79
C PHE A 439 -24.90 14.37 -35.26
N TYR A 440 -25.44 14.14 -34.06
CA TYR A 440 -25.44 12.85 -33.37
C TYR A 440 -26.75 12.08 -33.60
N PRO A 441 -26.70 10.73 -33.63
CA PRO A 441 -27.91 9.90 -33.67
C PRO A 441 -28.54 9.79 -32.27
N ASP A 442 -29.85 9.49 -32.23
CA ASP A 442 -30.65 9.40 -31.00
C ASP A 442 -30.02 8.51 -29.91
N SER A 443 -29.30 7.46 -30.28
CA SER A 443 -28.61 6.58 -29.32
C SER A 443 -27.51 7.29 -28.52
N VAL A 444 -26.79 8.22 -29.14
CA VAL A 444 -25.77 9.05 -28.47
C VAL A 444 -26.43 10.20 -27.71
N LEU A 445 -27.56 10.71 -28.18
CA LEU A 445 -28.37 11.69 -27.43
C LEU A 445 -28.90 11.09 -26.12
N ASN A 446 -29.42 9.86 -26.16
CA ASN A 446 -29.83 9.11 -24.97
C ASN A 446 -28.67 8.92 -23.97
N LEU A 447 -27.44 8.66 -24.44
CA LEU A 447 -26.26 8.59 -23.56
C LEU A 447 -25.93 9.95 -22.91
N ILE A 448 -26.04 11.04 -23.67
CA ILE A 448 -25.86 12.42 -23.17
C ILE A 448 -26.92 12.75 -22.11
N GLU A 449 -28.19 12.40 -22.34
CA GLU A 449 -29.28 12.67 -21.39
C GLU A 449 -29.17 11.82 -20.12
N ASN A 450 -28.84 10.54 -20.26
CA ASN A 450 -28.57 9.67 -19.11
C ASN A 450 -27.45 10.22 -18.23
N LEU A 451 -26.32 10.64 -18.82
CA LEU A 451 -25.21 11.26 -18.09
C LEU A 451 -25.60 12.60 -17.44
N LYS A 452 -26.38 13.45 -18.14
CA LYS A 452 -26.95 14.69 -17.56
C LYS A 452 -27.85 14.38 -16.36
N MET A 453 -28.63 13.30 -16.39
CA MET A 453 -29.49 12.88 -15.29
C MET A 453 -28.70 12.31 -14.12
N SER A 454 -27.68 11.46 -14.36
CA SER A 454 -26.79 10.97 -13.31
C SER A 454 -26.12 12.11 -12.54
N ILE A 455 -25.56 13.11 -13.24
CA ILE A 455 -24.90 14.27 -12.61
C ILE A 455 -25.91 15.18 -11.86
N LYS A 456 -27.16 15.27 -12.34
CA LYS A 456 -28.24 15.93 -11.57
C LYS A 456 -28.59 15.18 -10.29
N ASN A 457 -28.61 13.84 -10.34
CA ASN A 457 -29.04 12.96 -9.25
C ASN A 457 -27.99 12.76 -8.13
N LEU A 458 -26.71 13.11 -8.38
CA LEU A 458 -25.65 13.12 -7.35
C LEU A 458 -26.09 13.78 -6.04
N PRO A 459 -25.53 13.43 -4.87
CA PRO A 459 -25.84 14.12 -3.62
C PRO A 459 -25.60 15.63 -3.73
N LYS A 460 -26.40 16.43 -3.01
CA LYS A 460 -26.14 17.88 -2.89
C LYS A 460 -24.76 18.09 -2.25
N GLN A 461 -24.10 19.17 -2.62
CA GLN A 461 -22.76 19.45 -2.12
C GLN A 461 -22.77 19.56 -0.58
N VAL A 462 -21.84 18.84 0.04
CA VAL A 462 -21.65 18.80 1.50
C VAL A 462 -21.34 20.22 2.00
N PRO A 463 -21.80 20.64 3.21
CA PRO A 463 -21.42 21.93 3.79
C PRO A 463 -19.90 22.16 3.83
N HIS A 464 -19.51 23.43 3.90
CA HIS A 464 -18.11 23.88 3.93
C HIS A 464 -17.24 23.06 4.90
N LEU A 465 -15.98 22.85 4.51
CA LEU A 465 -14.97 22.20 5.34
C LEU A 465 -14.93 22.87 6.72
N ARG A 466 -15.15 22.06 7.76
CA ARG A 466 -14.99 22.48 9.16
C ARG A 466 -13.63 22.00 9.65
N LYS A 467 -13.03 22.73 10.58
CA LYS A 467 -11.94 22.19 11.40
C LYS A 467 -12.49 20.96 12.14
N GLU A 468 -11.71 19.89 12.18
CA GLU A 468 -12.06 18.70 12.97
C GLU A 468 -12.24 19.09 14.43
N GLU A 469 -13.30 18.58 15.06
CA GLU A 469 -13.61 18.85 16.47
C GLU A 469 -12.52 18.20 17.32
N THR A 470 -11.64 19.02 17.90
CA THR A 470 -10.52 18.54 18.69
C THR A 470 -11.05 17.84 19.94
N ILE A 471 -11.01 16.51 19.93
CA ILE A 471 -11.39 15.67 21.08
C ILE A 471 -10.62 16.21 22.30
N VAL A 472 -11.37 16.74 23.26
CA VAL A 472 -10.79 17.27 24.49
C VAL A 472 -10.10 16.12 25.20
N LYS A 473 -8.77 16.19 25.30
CA LYS A 473 -7.98 15.18 25.99
C LYS A 473 -8.46 15.12 27.44
N THR A 474 -8.93 13.96 27.88
CA THR A 474 -9.26 13.72 29.28
C THR A 474 -8.08 14.09 30.15
N LEU A 475 -8.34 14.62 31.35
CA LEU A 475 -7.30 14.85 32.34
C LEU A 475 -6.50 13.56 32.54
N LYS A 476 -5.18 13.69 32.65
CA LYS A 476 -4.32 12.55 32.98
C LYS A 476 -4.68 12.10 34.40
N MET A 477 -5.37 10.97 34.50
CA MET A 477 -5.51 10.28 35.78
C MET A 477 -4.10 9.92 36.28
N ILE A 478 -3.84 10.22 37.56
CA ILE A 478 -2.63 9.81 38.26
C ILE A 478 -3.10 8.76 39.26
N ASP A 479 -2.57 7.54 39.14
CA ASP A 479 -2.87 6.48 40.10
C ASP A 479 -2.33 6.90 41.49
N PRO A 480 -3.15 6.86 42.55
CA PRO A 480 -2.73 7.29 43.86
C PRO A 480 -1.65 6.32 44.40
N CYS A 481 -0.53 6.87 44.87
CA CYS A 481 0.58 6.11 45.44
C CYS A 481 0.24 5.57 46.84
N ILE A 482 -0.74 4.67 46.91
CA ILE A 482 -1.13 3.93 48.10
C ILE A 482 -0.10 2.80 48.30
N ASN A 483 0.42 2.66 49.52
CA ASN A 483 1.21 1.49 49.88
C ASN A 483 0.25 0.45 50.48
N ASP A 484 0.16 -0.74 49.89
CA ASP A 484 -0.76 -1.80 50.34
C ASP A 484 -0.51 -2.25 51.80
N GLY A 485 0.71 -2.01 52.31
CA GLY A 485 1.08 -2.27 53.69
C GLY A 485 0.59 -1.20 54.67
N SER A 486 -0.67 -1.32 55.14
CA SER A 486 -1.30 -0.65 56.30
C SER A 486 -0.95 0.84 56.52
N PHE A 487 -1.96 1.70 56.42
CA PHE A 487 -1.86 3.18 56.52
C PHE A 487 -1.03 3.73 57.70
N ASN A 488 -0.89 2.99 58.81
CA ASN A 488 -0.09 3.39 59.97
C ASN A 488 1.43 3.08 59.85
N SER A 489 1.91 2.53 58.72
CA SER A 489 3.31 2.17 58.54
C SER A 489 4.22 3.38 58.30
N LYS A 490 4.77 3.96 59.40
CA LYS A 490 5.81 5.03 59.37
C LYS A 490 7.18 4.58 58.78
N LYS A 491 7.21 3.59 57.88
CA LYS A 491 8.40 2.94 57.31
C LYS A 491 8.70 3.46 55.88
N ARG A 492 9.17 4.71 55.76
CA ARG A 492 9.56 5.31 54.46
C ARG A 492 11.04 5.07 54.14
N GLY A 493 11.36 4.82 52.87
CA GLY A 493 12.73 4.65 52.35
C GLY A 493 13.29 3.22 52.42
N ASP A 494 14.44 2.99 51.78
CA ASP A 494 15.03 1.66 51.56
C ASP A 494 15.36 0.87 52.83
N LYS A 495 15.42 -0.47 52.68
CA LYS A 495 15.81 -1.41 53.75
C LYS A 495 17.11 -1.00 54.46
N ALA A 496 18.14 -0.59 53.70
CA ALA A 496 19.42 -0.12 54.25
C ALA A 496 19.29 1.19 55.04
N SER A 497 18.43 2.11 54.59
CA SER A 497 18.13 3.37 55.29
C SER A 497 17.32 3.12 56.57
N GLN A 498 16.32 2.24 56.53
CA GLN A 498 15.57 1.81 57.71
C GLN A 498 16.47 1.11 58.74
N GLU A 499 17.38 0.24 58.30
CA GLU A 499 18.34 -0.42 59.20
C GLU A 499 19.33 0.58 59.80
N LYS A 500 19.88 1.51 59.00
CA LYS A 500 20.74 2.61 59.49
C LYS A 500 20.02 3.45 60.55
N GLN A 501 18.75 3.81 60.34
CA GLN A 501 17.94 4.52 61.33
C GLN A 501 17.71 3.67 62.59
N ARG A 502 17.39 2.37 62.45
CA ARG A 502 17.21 1.43 63.58
C ARG A 502 18.48 1.29 64.42
N LEU A 503 19.65 1.22 63.78
CA LEU A 503 20.96 1.16 64.44
C LEU A 503 21.32 2.47 65.13
N LEU A 504 21.09 3.63 64.48
CA LEU A 504 21.26 4.94 65.11
C LEU A 504 20.34 5.13 66.33
N HIS A 505 19.08 4.67 66.25
CA HIS A 505 18.15 4.73 67.37
C HIS A 505 18.60 3.83 68.54
N LYS A 506 19.00 2.57 68.26
CA LYS A 506 19.62 1.68 69.27
C LYS A 506 20.83 2.36 69.93
N LEU A 507 21.78 2.86 69.13
CA LEU A 507 22.98 3.56 69.64
C LEU A 507 22.62 4.77 70.51
N LYS A 508 21.60 5.57 70.14
CA LYS A 508 21.09 6.70 70.92
C LYS A 508 20.42 6.24 72.23
N ARG A 509 19.72 5.11 72.24
CA ARG A 509 19.13 4.47 73.43
C ARG A 509 20.21 3.95 74.38
N GLU A 510 21.15 3.16 73.90
CA GLU A 510 22.24 2.59 74.72
C GLU A 510 23.14 3.69 75.30
N ARG A 511 23.53 4.70 74.50
CA ARG A 511 24.28 5.87 75.02
C ARG A 511 23.50 6.65 76.07
N LYS A 512 22.15 6.75 75.97
CA LYS A 512 21.31 7.34 77.04
C LYS A 512 21.25 6.45 78.28
N GLY A 513 21.21 5.11 78.13
CA GLY A 513 21.24 4.13 79.21
C GLY A 513 22.54 4.20 80.02
N VAL A 514 23.68 3.94 79.38
CA VAL A 514 25.01 3.99 80.00
C VAL A 514 25.30 5.35 80.64
N LYS A 515 24.86 6.47 80.04
CA LYS A 515 25.01 7.81 80.63
C LYS A 515 24.10 8.05 81.85
N ARG A 516 23.00 7.32 82.01
CA ARG A 516 22.17 7.32 83.23
C ARG A 516 22.79 6.44 84.31
N GLU A 517 23.35 5.29 83.95
CA GLU A 517 24.01 4.35 84.87
C GLU A 517 25.31 4.95 85.44
N LEU A 518 26.23 5.41 84.60
CA LEU A 518 27.46 6.09 85.06
C LEU A 518 27.17 7.31 85.96
N LYS A 519 26.01 7.99 85.77
CA LYS A 519 25.55 9.05 86.68
C LYS A 519 25.10 8.51 88.05
N ARG A 520 24.38 7.38 88.09
CA ARG A 520 23.99 6.70 89.34
C ARG A 520 25.22 6.17 90.07
N ASP A 521 26.17 5.58 89.36
CA ASP A 521 27.40 5.02 89.93
C ASP A 521 28.31 6.13 90.48
N ALA A 522 28.45 7.24 89.75
CA ALA A 522 29.17 8.42 90.26
C ALA A 522 28.48 9.02 91.49
N GLN A 523 27.15 9.08 91.54
CA GLN A 523 26.39 9.50 92.73
C GLN A 523 26.56 8.52 93.90
N PHE A 524 26.65 7.22 93.63
CA PHE A 524 26.87 6.18 94.65
C PHE A 524 28.29 6.25 95.22
N LEU A 525 29.32 6.35 94.37
CA LEU A 525 30.70 6.55 94.77
C LEU A 525 30.89 7.86 95.55
N ALA A 526 30.28 8.96 95.11
CA ALA A 526 30.30 10.23 95.85
C ALA A 526 29.63 10.11 97.23
N ARG A 527 28.54 9.34 97.36
CA ARG A 527 27.91 9.05 98.66
C ARG A 527 28.78 8.17 99.56
N LEU A 528 29.51 7.21 99.00
CA LEU A 528 30.49 6.39 99.76
C LEU A 528 31.68 7.22 100.22
N GLN A 529 32.29 8.01 99.34
CA GLN A 529 33.40 8.91 99.67
C GLN A 529 33.00 9.95 100.73
N LEU A 530 31.78 10.49 100.65
CA LEU A 530 31.24 11.41 101.65
C LEU A 530 31.06 10.72 103.01
N LYS A 531 30.59 9.46 103.06
CA LYS A 531 30.56 8.67 104.30
C LYS A 531 31.97 8.42 104.85
N GLU A 532 32.89 7.97 104.02
CA GLU A 532 34.30 7.75 104.40
C GLU A 532 35.04 9.01 104.88
N VAL A 533 34.49 10.20 104.62
CA VAL A 533 35.01 11.51 105.08
C VAL A 533 34.23 12.04 106.30
N LEU A 534 33.06 11.47 106.62
CA LEU A 534 32.33 11.70 107.88
C LEU A 534 32.62 10.66 108.97
N GLU A 535 33.14 9.48 108.59
CA GLU A 535 33.59 8.42 109.49
C GLU A 535 35.09 8.54 109.87
N LYS A 536 35.77 9.60 109.41
CA LYS A 536 37.17 9.96 109.71
C LYS A 536 37.25 11.29 110.47
#